data_AF-A0A560H5E1-F1
#
_entry.id   AF-A0A560H5E1-F1
#
_cell.length_a   1.000
_cell.length_b   1.000
_cell.length_c   1.000
_cell.angle_alpha   90.00
_cell.angle_beta   90.00
_cell.angle_gamma   90.00
#
_symmetry.space_group_name_H-M   'P 1'
#
loop_
_entity.id
_entity.type
_entity.pdbx_description
1 polymer ?
#
loop_
_entity_poly.entity_id
_entity_poly.type
_entity_poly.pdbx_seq_one_letter_code
_entity_poly.pdbx_strand_id
1 'polypeptide(L)'
;MVTPFWPQRNYRSLRFDHVTVGQPWHQPVAVVNHPQDQAYTRVTEYKHLTGQDHPKTALTYEYPSDVGDPYYPVPRPENQALYKRYEAMADATPDTWFVGRLTTYRYYNMDQVVAQALATFRRIEERLPRGPGASAAVLELAGGG
;
A
#
# COMPACT_ATOMS: atom_id res chain seq x y z
N MET A 1 13.67 -17.59 -21.09
CA MET A 1 12.27 -17.19 -21.38
C MET A 1 11.65 -16.74 -20.07
N VAL A 2 11.47 -15.43 -19.88
CA VAL A 2 10.83 -14.87 -18.69
C VAL A 2 9.34 -14.92 -18.96
N THR A 3 8.61 -15.84 -18.34
CA THR A 3 7.15 -15.86 -18.39
C THR A 3 6.63 -14.53 -17.86
N PRO A 4 5.61 -13.90 -18.47
CA PRO A 4 5.11 -12.61 -18.00
C PRO A 4 4.62 -12.77 -16.56
N PHE A 5 5.37 -12.16 -15.65
CA PHE A 5 5.15 -12.13 -14.22
C PHE A 5 3.91 -11.27 -13.96
N TRP A 6 2.79 -11.92 -13.60
CA TRP A 6 1.51 -11.30 -13.21
C TRP A 6 0.81 -10.44 -14.30
N PRO A 7 -0.46 -10.72 -14.68
CA PRO A 7 -1.14 -9.81 -15.59
C PRO A 7 -1.38 -8.47 -14.87
N GLN A 8 -0.64 -7.43 -15.28
CA GLN A 8 -0.79 -6.03 -14.86
C GLN A 8 -2.28 -5.59 -14.84
N ARG A 9 -3.12 -6.20 -15.69
CA ARG A 9 -4.56 -5.93 -15.87
C ARG A 9 -5.47 -6.21 -14.66
N ASN A 10 -4.95 -6.81 -13.60
CA ASN A 10 -5.76 -7.14 -12.40
C ASN A 10 -5.67 -6.07 -11.30
N TYR A 11 -4.84 -5.06 -11.49
CA TYR A 11 -4.76 -3.91 -10.60
C TYR A 11 -5.19 -2.64 -11.34
N ARG A 12 -5.89 -1.77 -10.63
CA ARG A 12 -6.10 -0.39 -11.06
C ARG A 12 -4.88 0.41 -10.65
N SER A 13 -4.35 1.17 -11.60
CA SER A 13 -3.25 2.10 -11.42
C SER A 13 -3.76 3.53 -11.21
N LEU A 14 -2.87 4.42 -10.81
CA LEU A 14 -3.10 5.86 -10.73
C LEU A 14 -1.96 6.61 -11.40
N ARG A 15 -2.29 7.70 -12.07
CA ARG A 15 -1.34 8.75 -12.46
C ARG A 15 -1.56 9.95 -11.57
N PHE A 16 -0.49 10.44 -10.96
CA PHE A 16 -0.51 11.62 -10.12
C PHE A 16 0.04 12.81 -10.89
N ASP A 17 -0.65 13.94 -10.80
CA ASP A 17 -0.16 15.22 -11.28
C ASP A 17 0.00 16.16 -10.10
N HIS A 18 1.25 16.53 -9.80
CA HIS A 18 1.61 17.33 -8.64
C HIS A 18 1.76 18.79 -9.04
N VAL A 19 0.99 19.68 -8.39
CA VAL A 19 0.96 21.10 -8.72
C VAL A 19 1.24 21.92 -7.47
N THR A 20 2.06 22.97 -7.60
CA THR A 20 2.25 23.97 -6.53
C THR A 20 1.59 25.27 -6.94
N VAL A 21 0.72 25.81 -6.08
CA VAL A 21 -0.01 27.05 -6.33
C VAL A 21 0.51 28.16 -5.41
N GLY A 22 0.63 29.37 -5.96
CA GLY A 22 1.14 30.56 -5.27
C GLY A 22 0.18 31.19 -4.27
N GLN A 23 -0.58 30.40 -3.52
CA GLN A 23 -1.49 30.88 -2.48
C GLN A 23 -1.45 29.96 -1.24
N PRO A 24 -1.79 30.45 -0.05
CA PRO A 24 -1.72 29.65 1.17
C PRO A 24 -2.71 28.48 1.21
N TRP A 25 -3.93 28.65 0.70
CA TRP A 25 -4.99 27.64 0.70
C TRP A 25 -5.73 27.64 -0.62
N HIS A 26 -5.88 26.48 -1.25
CA HIS A 26 -6.57 26.35 -2.54
C HIS A 26 -7.98 25.76 -2.41
N GLN A 27 -8.19 24.84 -1.47
CA GLN A 27 -9.48 24.18 -1.23
C GLN A 27 -9.87 24.24 0.26
N PRO A 28 -11.18 24.18 0.59
CA PRO A 28 -11.65 24.31 1.97
C PRO A 28 -11.33 23.11 2.86
N VAL A 29 -10.96 21.96 2.27
CA VAL A 29 -10.70 20.68 2.96
C VAL A 29 -9.56 19.94 2.30
N ALA A 30 -9.01 18.92 2.97
CA ALA A 30 -7.87 18.14 2.46
C ALA A 30 -8.11 17.44 1.12
N VAL A 31 -9.31 16.89 0.90
CA VAL A 31 -9.62 16.11 -0.31
C VAL A 31 -10.99 16.52 -0.84
N VAL A 32 -11.04 16.90 -2.12
CA VAL A 32 -12.29 17.16 -2.85
C VAL A 32 -12.44 16.11 -3.94
N ASN A 33 -13.56 15.39 -3.92
CA ASN A 33 -13.89 14.35 -4.91
C ASN A 33 -14.69 14.94 -6.08
N HIS A 34 -14.38 14.50 -7.30
CA HIS A 34 -15.04 14.91 -8.53
C HIS A 34 -15.67 13.70 -9.24
N PRO A 35 -16.93 13.35 -8.91
CA PRO A 35 -17.53 12.10 -9.37
C PRO A 35 -18.05 12.10 -10.82
N GLN A 36 -18.20 13.26 -11.46
CA GLN A 36 -18.96 13.38 -12.73
C GLN A 36 -18.11 13.90 -13.90
N ASP A 37 -17.54 15.11 -13.78
CA ASP A 37 -17.17 15.89 -14.98
C ASP A 37 -15.68 15.97 -15.30
N GLN A 38 -14.82 15.46 -14.40
CA GLN A 38 -13.38 15.64 -14.49
C GLN A 38 -12.66 14.35 -14.87
N ALA A 39 -11.55 14.47 -15.59
CA ALA A 39 -10.70 13.33 -15.92
C ALA A 39 -9.97 12.75 -14.69
N TYR A 40 -9.84 13.54 -13.61
CA TYR A 40 -9.32 13.11 -12.31
C TYR A 40 -10.47 12.83 -11.33
N THR A 41 -10.28 11.89 -10.41
CA THR A 41 -11.31 11.50 -9.44
C THR A 41 -11.34 12.39 -8.21
N ARG A 42 -10.20 12.99 -7.83
CA ARG A 42 -10.08 13.87 -6.67
C ARG A 42 -8.84 14.76 -6.74
N VAL A 43 -8.85 15.80 -5.92
CA VAL A 43 -7.71 16.69 -5.65
C VAL A 43 -7.40 16.66 -4.15
N THR A 44 -6.13 16.44 -3.82
CA THR A 44 -5.62 16.42 -2.44
C THR A 44 -4.75 17.65 -2.20
N GLU A 45 -5.04 18.44 -1.17
CA GLU A 45 -4.20 19.54 -0.67
C GLU A 45 -3.54 19.13 0.66
N TYR A 46 -2.22 18.89 0.63
CA TYR A 46 -1.51 18.22 1.72
C TYR A 46 -1.38 19.05 3.01
N LYS A 47 -1.46 20.38 2.92
CA LYS A 47 -1.35 21.25 4.11
C LYS A 47 -2.44 20.97 5.14
N HIS A 48 -3.64 20.60 4.71
CA HIS A 48 -4.73 20.18 5.62
C HIS A 48 -4.40 18.89 6.37
N LEU A 49 -3.61 18.00 5.78
CA LEU A 49 -3.24 16.71 6.38
C LEU A 49 -2.03 16.83 7.33
N THR A 50 -1.13 17.76 7.03
CA THR A 50 0.15 17.90 7.72
C THR A 50 0.16 19.02 8.76
N GLY A 51 -0.77 19.99 8.65
CA GLY A 51 -0.77 21.20 9.47
C GLY A 51 0.36 22.19 9.13
N GLN A 52 1.05 22.00 8.01
CA GLN A 52 2.15 22.87 7.59
C GLN A 52 1.65 24.30 7.32
N ASP A 53 2.32 25.30 7.89
CA ASP A 53 2.13 26.71 7.53
C ASP A 53 3.14 27.14 6.45
N HIS A 54 2.62 27.68 5.35
CA HIS A 54 3.41 28.06 4.18
C HIS A 54 2.62 28.99 3.24
N PRO A 55 3.25 30.02 2.61
CA PRO A 55 2.57 30.97 1.72
C PRO A 55 2.11 30.37 0.38
N LYS A 56 2.59 29.18 0.04
CA LYS A 56 2.17 28.38 -1.14
C LYS A 56 1.60 27.05 -0.68
N THR A 57 0.87 26.38 -1.56
CA THR A 57 0.28 25.08 -1.27
C THR A 57 0.57 24.06 -2.38
N ALA A 58 0.69 22.79 -1.98
CA ALA A 58 0.95 21.66 -2.87
C ALA A 58 -0.33 20.81 -3.01
N LEU A 59 -0.70 20.56 -4.25
CA LEU A 59 -1.87 19.79 -4.63
C LEU A 59 -1.46 18.54 -5.42
N THR A 60 -2.33 17.55 -5.44
CA THR A 60 -2.22 16.40 -6.35
C THR A 60 -3.57 16.07 -6.95
N TYR A 61 -3.60 16.02 -8.28
CA TYR A 61 -4.72 15.53 -9.06
C TYR A 61 -4.51 14.05 -9.34
N GLU A 62 -5.51 13.22 -9.00
CA GLU A 62 -5.42 11.77 -9.14
C GLU A 62 -6.23 11.28 -10.34
N TYR A 63 -5.55 10.70 -11.33
CA TYR A 63 -6.17 10.17 -12.54
C TYR A 63 -6.18 8.65 -12.50
N PRO A 64 -7.33 8.01 -12.72
CA PRO A 64 -7.39 6.56 -12.83
C PRO A 64 -6.67 6.08 -14.09
N SER A 65 -5.93 4.97 -13.96
CA SER A 65 -5.20 4.37 -15.07
C SER A 65 -5.32 2.85 -15.04
N ASP A 66 -5.26 2.22 -16.22
CA ASP A 66 -5.11 0.77 -16.40
C ASP A 66 -3.64 0.37 -16.63
N VAL A 67 -2.74 1.35 -16.75
CA VAL A 67 -1.29 1.19 -16.95
C VAL A 67 -0.52 1.87 -15.82
N GLY A 68 0.59 1.26 -15.39
CA GLY A 68 1.46 1.75 -14.32
C GLY A 68 1.43 0.85 -13.09
N ASP A 69 1.89 1.39 -11.97
CA ASP A 69 2.08 0.61 -10.74
C ASP A 69 0.75 0.09 -10.15
N PRO A 70 0.76 -1.10 -9.53
CA PRO A 70 -0.44 -1.68 -8.97
C PRO A 70 -0.83 -0.99 -7.65
N TYR A 71 -1.92 -0.22 -7.65
CA TYR A 71 -2.42 0.42 -6.42
C TYR A 71 -3.60 -0.36 -5.82
N TYR A 72 -4.63 -0.67 -6.60
CA TYR A 72 -5.87 -1.25 -6.09
C TYR A 72 -6.20 -2.57 -6.77
N PRO A 73 -6.43 -3.68 -6.02
CA PRO A 73 -6.89 -4.92 -6.63
C PRO A 73 -8.27 -4.70 -7.26
N VAL A 74 -8.53 -5.35 -8.40
CA VAL A 74 -9.82 -5.29 -9.08
C VAL A 74 -10.62 -6.55 -8.72
N PRO A 75 -11.62 -6.47 -7.82
CA PRO A 75 -12.37 -7.63 -7.37
C PRO A 75 -13.33 -8.10 -8.46
N ARG A 76 -12.92 -9.14 -9.19
CA ARG A 76 -13.75 -9.86 -10.16
C ARG A 76 -13.57 -11.37 -9.99
N PRO A 77 -14.59 -12.19 -10.27
CA PRO A 77 -14.51 -13.65 -10.10
C PRO A 77 -13.29 -14.27 -10.79
N GLU A 78 -12.97 -13.85 -12.02
CA GLU A 78 -11.83 -14.32 -12.79
C GLU A 78 -10.47 -13.96 -12.13
N ASN A 79 -10.38 -12.77 -11.55
CA ASN A 79 -9.16 -12.32 -10.85
C ASN A 79 -8.97 -13.08 -9.54
N GLN A 80 -10.07 -13.37 -8.83
CA GLN A 80 -10.03 -14.18 -7.62
C GLN A 80 -9.64 -15.63 -7.92
N ALA A 81 -10.16 -16.21 -9.01
CA ALA A 81 -9.77 -17.55 -9.45
C ALA A 81 -8.27 -17.62 -9.81
N LEU A 82 -7.75 -16.59 -10.47
CA LEU A 82 -6.31 -16.48 -10.74
C LEU A 82 -5.49 -16.33 -9.46
N TYR A 83 -5.91 -15.44 -8.55
CA TYR A 83 -5.25 -15.25 -7.25
C TYR A 83 -5.14 -16.56 -6.47
N LYS A 84 -6.22 -17.36 -6.39
CA LYS A 84 -6.20 -18.66 -5.71
C LYS A 84 -5.12 -19.62 -6.23
N ARG A 85 -4.82 -19.58 -7.53
CA ARG A 85 -3.73 -20.38 -8.11
C ARG A 85 -2.36 -19.90 -7.62
N TYR A 86 -2.16 -18.59 -7.53
CA TYR A 86 -0.93 -18.01 -6.98
C TYR A 86 -0.81 -18.19 -5.47
N GLU A 87 -1.92 -18.11 -4.73
CA GLU A 87 -1.99 -18.40 -3.30
C GLU A 87 -1.54 -19.83 -3.02
N ALA A 88 -2.04 -20.83 -3.77
CA ALA A 88 -1.58 -22.21 -3.63
C ALA A 88 -0.08 -22.40 -3.93
N MET A 89 0.47 -21.66 -4.90
CA MET A 89 1.92 -21.70 -5.19
C MET A 89 2.74 -21.00 -4.09
N ALA A 90 2.23 -19.90 -3.54
CA ALA A 90 2.84 -19.18 -2.44
C ALA A 90 2.90 -20.05 -1.18
N ASP A 91 1.80 -20.73 -0.84
CA ASP A 91 1.73 -21.65 0.31
C ASP A 91 2.67 -22.85 0.17
N ALA A 92 2.93 -23.30 -1.06
CA ALA A 92 3.86 -24.38 -1.36
C ALA A 92 5.33 -23.94 -1.43
N THR A 93 5.62 -22.63 -1.38
CA THR A 93 7.00 -22.11 -1.48
C THR A 93 7.69 -22.18 -0.12
N PRO A 94 8.75 -22.99 0.04
CA PRO A 94 9.45 -23.10 1.31
C PRO A 94 10.18 -21.81 1.67
N ASP A 95 10.38 -21.60 2.98
CA ASP A 95 11.21 -20.54 3.56
C ASP A 95 10.87 -19.11 3.08
N THR A 96 9.64 -18.90 2.63
CA THR A 96 9.14 -17.63 2.10
C THR A 96 7.77 -17.31 2.71
N TRP A 97 7.57 -16.08 3.17
CA TRP A 97 6.29 -15.61 3.72
C TRP A 97 5.78 -14.42 2.92
N PHE A 98 4.60 -14.57 2.32
CA PHE A 98 3.97 -13.53 1.51
C PHE A 98 3.04 -12.68 2.39
N VAL A 99 3.34 -11.38 2.54
CA VAL A 99 2.61 -10.46 3.42
C VAL A 99 2.36 -9.12 2.74
N GLY A 100 1.25 -8.46 3.07
CA GLY A 100 0.91 -7.14 2.59
C GLY A 100 -0.12 -7.13 1.47
N ARG A 101 -0.41 -5.91 1.01
CA ARG A 101 -1.52 -5.61 0.10
C ARG A 101 -1.40 -6.32 -1.26
N LEU A 102 -0.23 -6.21 -1.89
CA LEU A 102 0.01 -6.70 -3.25
C LEU A 102 0.16 -8.22 -3.32
N THR A 103 0.73 -8.81 -2.29
CA THR A 103 1.00 -10.25 -2.23
C THR A 103 -0.26 -11.04 -1.89
N THR A 104 -1.17 -10.46 -1.09
CA THR A 104 -2.43 -11.12 -0.69
C THR A 104 -3.65 -10.69 -1.50
N TYR A 105 -3.46 -9.86 -2.53
CA TYR A 105 -4.52 -9.37 -3.43
C TYR A 105 -5.75 -8.81 -2.68
N ARG A 106 -5.50 -8.06 -1.59
CA ARG A 106 -6.54 -7.51 -0.72
C ARG A 106 -6.49 -6.00 -0.70
N TYR A 107 -7.66 -5.39 -0.52
CA TYR A 107 -7.76 -3.96 -0.28
C TYR A 107 -7.51 -3.72 1.21
N TYR A 108 -6.28 -3.35 1.56
CA TYR A 108 -5.89 -3.05 2.94
C TYR A 108 -5.51 -1.60 3.16
N ASN A 109 -5.90 -1.08 4.31
CA ASN A 109 -5.38 0.15 4.90
C ASN A 109 -4.05 -0.12 5.64
N MET A 110 -3.34 0.94 6.02
CA MET A 110 -2.01 0.82 6.65
C MET A 110 -2.03 0.02 7.95
N ASP A 111 -3.00 0.28 8.83
CA ASP A 111 -3.19 -0.41 10.12
C ASP A 111 -3.38 -1.92 9.95
N GLN A 112 -4.14 -2.32 8.93
CA GLN A 112 -4.40 -3.72 8.62
C GLN A 112 -3.14 -4.44 8.13
N VAL A 113 -2.32 -3.77 7.31
CA VAL A 113 -1.02 -4.32 6.88
C VAL A 113 -0.06 -4.44 8.05
N VAL A 114 -0.01 -3.46 8.95
CA VAL A 114 0.81 -3.52 10.17
C VAL A 114 0.37 -4.68 11.07
N ALA A 115 -0.93 -4.81 11.32
CA ALA A 115 -1.48 -5.91 12.10
C ALA A 115 -1.18 -7.28 11.48
N GLN A 116 -1.30 -7.39 10.14
CA GLN A 116 -0.93 -8.60 9.40
C GLN A 116 0.55 -8.93 9.56
N ALA A 117 1.44 -7.93 9.42
CA ALA A 117 2.88 -8.13 9.57
C ALA A 117 3.25 -8.63 10.96
N LEU A 118 2.67 -8.05 12.02
CA LEU A 118 2.88 -8.48 13.40
C LEU A 118 2.34 -9.90 13.65
N ALA A 119 1.20 -10.25 13.05
CA ALA A 119 0.65 -11.60 13.14
C ALA A 119 1.55 -12.62 12.42
N THR A 120 2.06 -12.29 11.23
CA THR A 120 3.01 -13.16 10.51
C THR A 120 4.32 -13.31 11.27
N PHE A 121 4.84 -12.23 11.86
CA PHE A 121 6.05 -12.28 12.69
C PHE A 121 5.92 -13.28 13.84
N ARG A 122 4.81 -13.27 14.59
CA ARG A 122 4.55 -14.25 15.66
C ARG A 122 4.59 -15.70 15.15
N ARG A 123 3.97 -15.98 14.00
CA ARG A 123 3.99 -17.32 13.39
C ARG A 123 5.39 -17.74 12.96
N ILE A 124 6.22 -16.80 12.51
CA ILE A 124 7.62 -17.06 12.17
C ILE A 124 8.39 -17.41 13.44
N GLU A 125 8.23 -16.66 14.53
CA GLU A 125 8.92 -16.96 15.80
C GLU A 125 8.54 -18.33 16.38
N GLU A 126 7.28 -18.74 16.25
CA GLU A 126 6.82 -20.08 16.65
C GLU A 126 7.46 -21.20 15.82
N ARG A 127 7.65 -20.98 14.51
CA ARG A 127 8.18 -21.98 13.57
C ARG A 127 9.71 -22.01 13.51
N LEU A 128 10.33 -20.86 13.73
CA LEU A 128 11.78 -20.64 13.70
C LEU A 128 12.18 -19.96 15.02
N PRO A 129 12.29 -20.74 16.12
CA PRO A 129 12.70 -20.18 17.40
C PRO A 129 14.03 -19.46 17.23
N ARG A 130 14.14 -18.28 17.86
CA ARG A 130 15.39 -17.52 17.84
C ARG A 130 16.53 -18.41 18.33
N GLY A 131 17.60 -18.51 17.54
CA GLY A 131 18.85 -19.10 17.99
C GLY A 131 19.36 -18.40 19.26
N PRO A 132 20.20 -19.05 20.07
CA PRO A 132 20.56 -18.61 21.43
C PRO A 132 21.21 -17.21 21.56
N GLY A 133 21.46 -16.47 20.46
CA GLY A 133 22.05 -15.13 20.46
C GLY A 133 21.07 -13.95 20.31
N ALA A 134 19.82 -14.16 19.91
CA ALA A 134 18.92 -13.03 19.54
C ALA A 134 18.01 -12.53 20.68
N SER A 135 18.03 -13.20 21.84
CA SER A 135 17.28 -12.75 23.02
C SER A 135 17.97 -11.63 23.79
N ALA A 136 19.30 -11.48 23.67
CA ALA A 136 20.07 -10.47 24.41
C ALA A 136 19.93 -9.05 23.82
N ALA A 137 19.87 -8.92 22.50
CA ALA A 137 19.88 -7.62 21.82
C ALA A 137 18.58 -6.80 21.95
N VAL A 138 17.43 -7.45 22.22
CA VAL A 138 16.14 -6.74 22.34
C VAL A 138 15.94 -6.15 23.74
N LEU A 139 16.46 -6.82 24.78
CA LEU A 139 16.42 -6.31 26.16
C LEU A 139 17.31 -5.08 26.35
N GLU A 140 18.42 -4.98 25.61
CA GLU A 140 19.35 -3.86 25.71
C GLU A 140 18.78 -2.56 25.09
N LEU A 141 17.91 -2.67 24.08
CA LEU A 141 17.25 -1.52 23.44
C LEU A 141 16.00 -1.03 24.20
N ALA A 142 15.40 -1.87 25.05
CA ALA A 142 14.20 -1.52 25.82
C ALA A 142 14.52 -0.94 27.22
N GLY A 143 15.78 -1.01 27.67
CA GLY A 143 16.22 -0.53 28.99
C GLY A 143 16.95 0.82 29.00
N GLY A 144 17.07 1.48 27.84
CA GLY A 144 17.73 2.78 27.71
C GLY A 144 16.73 3.93 27.63
N GLY A 145 16.13 4.32 28.75
CA GLY A 145 15.22 5.45 28.88
C GLY A 145 14.70 5.62 30.30
#